data_AF-A0A7X9EWU7-F1
#
_entry.id   AF-A0A7X9EWU7-F1
#
_cell.length_a   1.000
_cell.length_b   1.000
_cell.length_c   1.000
_cell.angle_alpha   90.00
_cell.angle_beta   90.00
_cell.angle_gamma   90.00
#
_symmetry.space_group_name_H-M   'P 1'
#
loop_
_entity.id
_entity.type
_entity.pdbx_description
1 polymer ?
#
loop_
_entity_poly.entity_id
_entity_poly.type
_entity_poly.pdbx_seq_one_letter_code
_entity_poly.pdbx_strand_id
1 'polypeptide(L)'
;MAQKKQNWAKSLTMAVNLATNVAAVLAIGLLGGRWLDTKFDMSPLLTILGFVLGAATAGKIMWDALMERERQRNAAQKESDQDQQ
;
A
#
# COMPACT_ATOMS: atom_id res chain seq x y z
N MET A 1 -23.51 4.94 -31.85
CA MET A 1 -22.35 5.24 -30.97
C MET A 1 -22.87 5.51 -29.54
N ALA A 2 -22.80 4.56 -28.61
CA ALA A 2 -23.40 4.73 -27.27
C ALA A 2 -22.65 4.01 -26.13
N GLN A 3 -21.32 4.00 -26.13
CA GLN A 3 -20.49 3.35 -25.08
C GLN A 3 -19.69 4.32 -24.19
N LYS A 4 -19.91 5.64 -24.29
CA LYS A 4 -19.04 6.65 -23.61
C LYS A 4 -19.49 7.04 -22.18
N LYS A 5 -20.69 6.62 -21.73
CA LYS A 5 -21.30 7.09 -20.46
C LYS A 5 -21.12 6.16 -19.24
N GLN A 6 -20.57 4.95 -19.38
CA GLN A 6 -20.47 4.01 -18.26
C GLN A 6 -19.19 4.18 -17.41
N ASN A 7 -18.17 4.84 -17.95
CA ASN A 7 -16.85 4.88 -17.33
C ASN A 7 -16.75 5.93 -16.22
N TRP A 8 -17.48 7.05 -16.32
CA TRP A 8 -17.41 8.13 -15.33
C TRP A 8 -18.00 7.72 -13.99
N ALA A 9 -19.16 7.04 -14.00
CA ALA A 9 -19.81 6.53 -12.79
C ALA A 9 -18.92 5.47 -12.11
N LYS A 10 -18.34 4.55 -12.90
CA LYS A 10 -17.39 3.55 -12.39
C LYS A 10 -16.13 4.20 -11.81
N SER A 11 -15.58 5.23 -12.46
CA SER A 11 -14.42 5.96 -11.96
C SER A 11 -14.72 6.77 -10.70
N LEU A 12 -15.94 7.31 -10.56
CA LEU A 12 -16.36 8.03 -9.36
C LEU A 12 -16.48 7.06 -8.18
N THR A 13 -17.16 5.93 -8.37
CA THR A 13 -17.26 4.89 -7.34
C THR A 13 -15.88 4.37 -6.95
N MET A 14 -14.98 4.16 -7.91
CA MET A 14 -13.59 3.77 -7.65
C MET A 14 -12.85 4.81 -6.81
N ALA A 15 -12.97 6.10 -7.18
CA ALA A 15 -12.32 7.19 -6.47
C ALA A 15 -12.86 7.35 -5.05
N VAL A 16 -14.18 7.25 -4.86
CA VAL A 16 -14.80 7.29 -3.53
C VAL A 16 -14.34 6.10 -2.70
N ASN A 17 -14.28 4.89 -3.27
CA ASN A 17 -13.84 3.70 -2.53
C ASN A 17 -12.36 3.80 -2.13
N LEU A 18 -11.53 4.38 -3.00
CA LEU A 18 -10.14 4.68 -2.68
C LEU A 18 -10.03 5.74 -1.57
N ALA A 19 -10.77 6.84 -1.69
CA ALA A 19 -10.79 7.91 -0.69
C ALA A 19 -11.27 7.39 0.67
N THR A 20 -12.28 6.54 0.70
CA THR A 20 -12.78 5.89 1.92
C THR A 20 -11.73 4.98 2.54
N ASN A 21 -11.03 4.16 1.74
CA ASN A 21 -9.95 3.32 2.27
C ASN A 21 -8.81 4.16 2.85
N VAL A 22 -8.39 5.22 2.15
CA VAL A 22 -7.36 6.14 2.63
C VAL A 22 -7.82 6.83 3.92
N ALA A 23 -9.05 7.34 3.94
CA ALA A 23 -9.63 7.98 5.12
C ALA A 23 -9.75 7.01 6.31
N ALA A 24 -10.12 5.75 6.06
CA ALA A 24 -10.23 4.72 7.09
C ALA A 24 -8.85 4.39 7.70
N VAL A 25 -7.82 4.23 6.87
CA VAL A 25 -6.45 3.99 7.34
C VAL A 25 -5.92 5.19 8.12
N LEU A 26 -6.15 6.41 7.65
CA LEU A 26 -5.77 7.64 8.36
C LEU A 26 -6.52 7.79 9.69
N ALA A 27 -7.82 7.49 9.72
CA ALA A 27 -8.62 7.53 10.93
C ALA A 27 -8.13 6.50 11.94
N ILE A 28 -7.83 5.27 11.51
CA ILE A 28 -7.25 4.23 12.37
C ILE A 28 -5.86 4.63 12.84
N GLY A 29 -5.02 5.24 12.00
CA GLY A 29 -3.69 5.72 12.41
C GLY A 29 -3.74 6.86 13.42
N LEU A 30 -4.60 7.86 13.20
CA LEU A 30 -4.74 9.02 14.07
C LEU A 30 -5.44 8.68 15.39
N LEU A 31 -6.56 7.95 15.33
CA LEU A 31 -7.30 7.52 16.53
C LEU A 31 -6.58 6.41 17.26
N GLY A 32 -6.00 5.44 16.54
CA GLY A 32 -5.19 4.38 17.11
C GLY A 32 -3.94 4.93 17.78
N GLY A 33 -3.21 5.85 17.14
CA GLY A 33 -2.05 6.51 17.73
C GLY A 33 -2.42 7.32 18.97
N ARG A 34 -3.49 8.13 18.90
CA ARG A 34 -3.93 8.96 20.03
C ARG A 34 -4.51 8.13 21.18
N TRP A 35 -5.21 7.03 20.89
CA TRP A 35 -5.68 6.08 21.91
C TRP A 35 -4.50 5.37 22.59
N LEU A 36 -3.48 4.98 21.81
CA LEU A 36 -2.28 4.35 22.34
C LEU A 36 -1.47 5.32 23.21
N ASP A 37 -1.27 6.57 22.80
CA ASP A 37 -0.62 7.60 23.64
C ASP A 37 -1.38 7.87 24.95
N THR A 38 -2.72 7.89 24.90
CA THR A 38 -3.55 8.13 26.09
C THR A 38 -3.52 6.96 27.09
N LYS A 39 -3.26 5.74 26.62
CA LYS A 39 -3.23 4.53 27.48
C LYS A 39 -1.91 4.33 28.22
N PHE A 40 -0.82 4.92 27.73
CA PHE A 40 0.53 4.65 28.25
C PHE A 40 1.16 5.81 29.02
N ASP A 41 0.56 7.00 29.03
CA ASP A 41 1.00 8.19 29.81
C ASP A 41 2.50 8.55 29.63
N MET A 42 3.12 8.07 28.55
CA MET A 42 4.53 8.27 28.24
C MET A 42 4.64 9.12 26.98
N SER A 43 5.30 10.27 27.13
CA SER A 43 5.84 11.17 26.08
C SER A 43 6.15 10.41 24.77
N PRO A 44 6.04 11.02 23.56
CA PRO A 44 5.61 10.45 22.25
C PRO A 44 6.46 9.29 21.68
N LEU A 45 6.75 8.30 22.52
CA LEU A 45 7.60 7.15 22.28
C LEU A 45 6.85 6.13 21.43
N LEU A 46 5.54 6.00 21.62
CA LEU A 46 4.71 5.09 20.83
C LEU A 46 4.48 5.60 19.42
N THR A 47 4.38 6.92 19.23
CA THR A 47 4.38 7.53 17.89
C THR A 47 5.69 7.22 17.16
N ILE A 48 6.84 7.34 17.86
CA ILE A 48 8.16 7.01 17.31
C ILE A 48 8.28 5.52 17.04
N LEU A 49 7.84 4.66 17.97
CA LEU A 49 7.91 3.20 17.81
C LEU A 49 7.00 2.72 16.69
N GLY A 50 5.79 3.27 16.59
CA GLY A 50 4.85 3.03 15.50
C GLY A 50 5.37 3.54 14.16
N PHE A 51 6.04 4.69 14.13
CA PHE A 51 6.71 5.21 12.94
C PHE A 51 7.87 4.30 12.50
N VAL A 52 8.73 3.87 13.44
CA VAL A 52 9.85 2.97 13.16
C VAL A 52 9.36 1.60 12.70
N LEU A 53 8.34 1.03 13.36
CA LEU A 53 7.73 -0.24 12.95
C LEU A 53 7.02 -0.12 11.61
N GLY A 54 6.31 0.99 11.36
CA GLY A 54 5.66 1.29 10.10
C GLY A 54 6.67 1.42 8.95
N ALA A 55 7.76 2.17 9.17
CA ALA A 55 8.85 2.32 8.21
C ALA A 55 9.56 0.99 7.95
N ALA A 56 9.84 0.19 8.99
CA ALA A 56 10.45 -1.13 8.85
C ALA A 56 9.54 -2.09 8.06
N THR A 57 8.25 -2.10 8.35
CA THR A 57 7.26 -2.93 7.65
C THR A 57 7.14 -2.53 6.18
N ALA A 58 7.04 -1.22 5.91
CA ALA A 58 6.99 -0.69 4.54
C ALA A 58 8.27 -1.04 3.76
N GLY A 59 9.45 -0.89 4.39
CA GLY A 59 10.73 -1.27 3.81
C GLY A 59 10.81 -2.75 3.47
N LYS A 60 10.35 -3.63 4.37
CA LYS A 60 10.30 -5.08 4.12
C LYS A 60 9.40 -5.43 2.94
N ILE A 61 8.19 -4.89 2.90
CA ILE A 61 7.24 -5.14 1.81
C ILE A 61 7.81 -4.65 0.47
N MET A 62 8.43 -3.46 0.46
CA MET A 62 9.07 -2.92 -0.74
C MET A 62 10.21 -3.81 -1.22
N TRP A 63 11.03 -4.31 -0.29
CA TRP A 63 12.14 -5.22 -0.60
C TRP A 63 11.66 -6.54 -1.21
N ASP A 64 10.69 -7.18 -0.56
CA ASP A 64 10.09 -8.43 -1.07
C ASP A 64 9.47 -8.20 -2.46
N ALA A 65 8.72 -7.11 -2.64
CA ALA A 65 8.09 -6.78 -3.92
C ALA A 65 9.12 -6.50 -5.03
N LEU A 66 10.26 -5.89 -4.73
CA LEU A 66 11.33 -5.66 -5.69
C LEU A 66 11.98 -6.99 -6.10
N MET A 67 12.33 -7.82 -5.11
CA MET A 67 12.98 -9.11 -5.32
C MET A 67 12.10 -10.07 -6.14
N GLU A 68 10.79 -10.07 -5.87
CA GLU A 68 9.82 -10.87 -6.63
C GLU A 68 9.73 -10.42 -8.09
N ARG A 69 9.72 -9.09 -8.33
CA ARG A 69 9.69 -8.53 -9.69
C ARG A 69 10.96 -8.82 -10.47
N GLU A 70 12.13 -8.78 -9.81
CA GLU A 70 13.40 -9.15 -10.45
C GLU A 70 13.42 -10.64 -10.85
N ARG A 71 12.91 -11.53 -9.98
CA ARG A 71 12.76 -12.95 -10.32
C ARG A 71 11.84 -13.16 -11.51
N GLN A 72 10.67 -12.53 -11.53
CA GLN A 72 9.71 -12.65 -12.63
C GLN A 72 10.29 -12.12 -13.95
N ARG A 73 11.00 -10.99 -13.91
CA ARG A 73 11.65 -10.41 -15.09
C ARG A 73 12.76 -11.31 -15.64
N ASN A 74 13.59 -11.89 -14.78
CA ASN A 74 14.64 -12.82 -15.20
C ASN A 74 14.08 -14.16 -15.72
N ALA A 75 12.96 -14.65 -15.16
CA ALA A 75 12.28 -15.84 -15.67
C ALA A 75 11.68 -15.60 -17.05
N ALA A 76 10.97 -14.48 -17.24
CA ALA A 76 10.39 -14.10 -18.52
C ALA A 76 11.46 -13.87 -19.60
N GLN A 77 12.62 -13.32 -19.24
CA GLN A 77 13.72 -13.12 -20.18
C GLN A 77 14.38 -14.44 -20.59
N LYS A 78 14.48 -15.43 -19.68
CA LYS A 78 14.99 -16.77 -20.01
C LYS A 78 14.05 -17.56 -20.94
N GLU A 79 12.74 -17.44 -20.77
CA GLU A 79 11.76 -18.02 -21.72
C GLU A 79 11.90 -17.36 -23.11
N SER A 80 12.04 -16.02 -23.14
CA SER A 80 12.18 -15.25 -24.38
C SER A 80 13.44 -15.60 -25.20
N ASP A 81 14.55 -15.89 -24.51
CA ASP A 81 15.82 -16.28 -25.13
C ASP A 81 15.84 -17.76 -25.55
N GLN A 82 15.07 -18.62 -24.87
CA GLN A 82 14.96 -20.05 -25.18
C GLN A 82 14.04 -20.33 -26.36
N ASP A 83 12.99 -19.53 -26.57
CA ASP A 83 12.11 -19.64 -27.75
C ASP A 83 12.74 -19.06 -29.04
N GLN A 84 13.85 -18.32 -28.92
CA GLN A 84 14.59 -17.73 -30.04
C GLN A 84 15.84 -18.53 -30.48
N GLN A 85 16.18 -19.62 -29.77
CA GLN A 85 17.27 -20.55 -30.13
C GLN A 85 16.71 -21.87 -30.69
#